data_AF-A0A5B7HHN4-F1
#
_entry.id   AF-A0A5B7HHN4-F1
#
_cell.length_a   1.000
_cell.length_b   1.000
_cell.length_c   1.000
_cell.angle_alpha   90.00
_cell.angle_beta   90.00
_cell.angle_gamma   90.00
#
_symmetry.space_group_name_H-M   'P 1'
#
loop_
_entity.id
_entity.type
_entity.pdbx_description
1 polymer ?
#
loop_
_entity_poly.entity_id
_entity_poly.type
_entity_poly.pdbx_seq_one_letter_code
_entity_poly.pdbx_strand_id
1 'polypeptide(L)'
;MALQFGKIWICNHSSQAITQLVPKDRRLTKLSPVAIMKAIKNPTEIKGMESCHLRDAAALCRYFAWLEKEAARGTQTEISGADQLQKFREELDDFVGLSFSTISSVGPNAAIVHYKPSLETDARITTKDVYLCDSGGQYR
;
A
#
# COMPACT_ATOMS: atom_id res chain seq x y z
N MET A 1 46.50 -1.94 -25.54
CA MET A 1 45.83 -1.06 -24.58
C MET A 1 44.63 -1.82 -24.02
N ALA A 2 44.75 -2.38 -22.80
CA ALA A 2 43.67 -3.15 -22.21
C ALA A 2 42.53 -2.20 -21.85
N LEU A 3 41.31 -2.47 -22.31
CA LEU A 3 40.11 -1.76 -21.90
C LEU A 3 39.96 -1.93 -20.39
N GLN A 4 40.26 -0.88 -19.63
CA GLN A 4 40.06 -0.89 -18.18
C GLN A 4 38.56 -0.69 -17.92
N PHE A 5 37.81 -1.79 -17.96
CA PHE A 5 36.38 -1.72 -17.71
C PHE A 5 36.12 -1.33 -16.25
N GLY A 6 35.25 -0.34 -16.03
CA GLY A 6 34.87 0.15 -14.71
C GLY A 6 34.09 -0.87 -13.86
N LYS A 7 33.79 -0.46 -12.62
CA LYS A 7 32.89 -1.18 -11.71
C LYS A 7 31.46 -1.15 -12.24
N ILE A 8 30.69 -2.20 -11.98
CA ILE A 8 29.26 -2.30 -12.30
C ILE A 8 28.47 -2.21 -11.00
N TRP A 9 27.53 -1.26 -10.94
CA TRP A 9 26.66 -1.10 -9.78
C TRP A 9 25.63 -2.23 -9.75
N ILE A 10 25.61 -2.99 -8.66
CA ILE A 10 24.60 -4.03 -8.41
C ILE A 10 23.92 -3.73 -7.08
N CYS A 11 22.58 -3.73 -7.08
CA CYS A 11 21.80 -3.58 -5.85
C CYS A 11 21.97 -4.81 -4.96
N ASN A 12 22.02 -4.62 -3.65
CA ASN A 12 22.18 -5.71 -2.68
C ASN A 12 20.98 -6.68 -2.68
N HIS A 13 19.85 -6.26 -3.25
CA HIS A 13 18.64 -7.08 -3.43
C HIS A 13 18.51 -7.66 -4.85
N SER A 14 19.50 -7.47 -5.73
CA SER A 14 19.51 -8.12 -7.04
C SER A 14 19.54 -9.63 -6.89
N SER A 15 18.89 -10.35 -7.81
CA SER A 15 18.88 -11.81 -7.77
C SER A 15 20.30 -12.36 -7.85
N GLN A 16 20.48 -13.55 -7.27
CA GLN A 16 21.78 -14.21 -7.27
C GLN A 16 22.28 -14.47 -8.71
N ALA A 17 21.37 -14.80 -9.62
CA ALA A 17 21.68 -15.01 -11.03
C ALA A 17 22.34 -13.77 -11.66
N ILE A 18 21.74 -12.59 -11.52
CA ILE A 18 22.30 -11.33 -12.05
C ILE A 18 23.62 -10.98 -11.35
N THR A 19 23.67 -11.16 -10.03
CA THR A 19 24.86 -10.86 -9.23
C THR A 19 26.06 -11.71 -9.67
N GLN A 20 25.85 -12.98 -10.02
CA GLN A 20 26.91 -13.90 -10.44
C GLN A 20 27.48 -13.58 -11.83
N LEU A 21 26.71 -12.96 -12.73
CA LEU A 21 27.17 -12.56 -14.06
C LEU A 21 28.29 -11.50 -14.02
N VAL A 22 28.40 -10.74 -12.94
CA VAL A 22 29.45 -9.73 -12.77
C VAL A 22 30.59 -10.30 -11.92
N PRO A 23 31.86 -10.26 -12.36
CA PRO A 23 33.01 -10.69 -11.55
C PRO A 23 33.08 -9.96 -10.20
N LYS A 24 33.47 -10.66 -9.12
CA LYS A 24 33.45 -10.10 -7.74
C LYS A 24 34.24 -8.80 -7.61
N ASP A 25 35.41 -8.75 -8.23
CA ASP A 25 36.30 -7.58 -8.28
C ASP A 25 35.73 -6.41 -9.09
N ARG A 26 34.66 -6.62 -9.86
CA ARG A 26 33.99 -5.59 -10.67
C ARG A 26 32.66 -5.11 -10.07
N ARG A 27 32.18 -5.71 -8.99
CA ARG A 27 30.91 -5.30 -8.35
C ARG A 27 31.10 -4.03 -7.51
N LEU A 28 30.18 -3.09 -7.67
CA LEU A 28 29.95 -1.99 -6.74
C LEU A 28 28.59 -2.24 -6.05
N THR A 29 28.65 -2.70 -4.81
CA THR A 29 27.47 -3.10 -4.03
C THR A 29 27.16 -2.01 -3.01
N LYS A 30 26.39 -1.01 -3.45
CA LYS A 30 25.94 0.16 -2.67
C LYS A 30 24.45 0.40 -2.96
N LEU A 31 23.80 1.25 -2.16
CA LEU A 31 22.42 1.68 -2.43
C LEU A 31 22.30 2.21 -3.88
N SER A 32 21.25 1.83 -4.60
CA SER A 32 21.04 2.33 -5.96
C SER A 32 20.92 3.86 -5.96
N PRO A 33 21.60 4.59 -6.86
CA PRO A 33 21.40 6.03 -7.02
C PRO A 33 19.94 6.39 -7.25
N VAL A 34 19.21 5.55 -8.01
CA VAL A 34 17.78 5.73 -8.27
C VAL A 34 16.96 5.67 -6.98
N ALA A 35 17.33 4.81 -6.03
CA ALA A 35 16.66 4.72 -4.74
C ALA A 35 16.83 6.00 -3.91
N ILE A 36 18.03 6.59 -3.93
CA ILE A 36 18.32 7.87 -3.26
C ILE A 36 17.55 9.01 -3.95
N MET A 37 17.63 9.09 -5.29
CA MET A 37 16.99 10.16 -6.04
C MET A 37 15.47 10.18 -5.87
N LYS A 38 14.79 9.01 -5.93
CA LYS A 38 13.33 8.94 -5.75
C LYS A 38 12.88 9.04 -4.29
N ALA A 39 13.81 9.03 -3.32
CA ALA A 39 13.45 9.21 -1.91
C ALA A 39 12.97 10.65 -1.65
N ILE A 40 13.61 11.63 -2.29
CA ILE A 40 13.30 13.06 -2.19
C ILE A 40 12.41 13.44 -3.38
N LYS A 41 11.14 13.74 -3.12
CA LYS A 41 10.18 14.07 -4.17
C LYS A 41 10.42 15.50 -4.65
N ASN A 42 10.34 15.71 -5.96
CA ASN A 42 10.37 17.03 -6.54
C ASN A 42 9.02 17.76 -6.33
N PRO A 43 8.94 19.07 -6.57
CA PRO A 43 7.70 19.83 -6.34
C PRO A 43 6.47 19.33 -7.12
N THR A 44 6.65 18.74 -8.31
CA THR A 44 5.54 18.16 -9.08
C THR A 44 5.03 16.87 -8.43
N GLU A 45 5.94 15.98 -8.01
CA GLU A 45 5.59 14.74 -7.30
C GLU A 45 4.89 15.04 -5.96
N ILE A 46 5.36 16.05 -5.20
CA ILE A 46 4.72 16.47 -3.94
C ILE A 46 3.29 16.94 -4.19
N LYS A 47 3.05 17.80 -5.20
CA LYS A 47 1.70 18.27 -5.55
C LYS A 47 0.77 17.12 -5.95
N GLY A 48 1.31 16.13 -6.67
CA GLY A 48 0.58 14.90 -6.98
C GLY A 48 0.17 14.13 -5.73
N MET A 49 1.10 13.96 -4.78
CA MET A 49 0.83 13.32 -3.48
C MET A 49 -0.22 14.07 -2.66
N GLU A 50 -0.14 15.40 -2.58
CA GLU A 50 -1.14 16.22 -1.88
C GLU A 50 -2.54 16.06 -2.50
N SER A 51 -2.60 16.09 -3.84
CA SER A 51 -3.85 15.99 -4.59
C SER A 51 -4.47 14.60 -4.51
N CYS A 52 -3.67 13.53 -4.51
CA CYS A 52 -4.19 12.17 -4.32
C CYS A 52 -4.64 11.93 -2.87
N HIS A 53 -3.92 12.45 -1.86
CA HIS A 53 -4.34 12.33 -0.46
C HIS A 53 -5.62 13.11 -0.17
N LEU A 54 -5.82 14.27 -0.81
CA LEU A 54 -7.07 15.03 -0.66
C LEU A 54 -8.28 14.24 -1.19
N ARG A 55 -8.15 13.62 -2.36
CA ARG A 55 -9.21 12.77 -2.95
C ARG A 55 -9.45 11.51 -2.11
N ASP A 56 -8.39 10.82 -1.70
CA ASP A 56 -8.49 9.60 -0.88
C ASP A 56 -9.12 9.89 0.49
N ALA A 57 -8.79 11.04 1.10
CA ALA A 57 -9.43 11.48 2.33
C ALA A 57 -10.94 11.69 2.16
N ALA A 58 -11.40 12.22 1.02
CA ALA A 58 -12.83 12.33 0.74
C ALA A 58 -13.52 10.95 0.64
N ALA A 59 -12.87 9.96 0.02
CA ALA A 59 -13.38 8.58 0.00
C ALA A 59 -13.43 7.97 1.42
N LEU A 60 -12.43 8.21 2.26
CA LEU A 60 -12.44 7.78 3.66
C LEU A 60 -13.55 8.46 4.47
N CYS A 61 -13.80 9.76 4.27
CA CYS A 61 -14.93 10.45 4.92
C CYS A 61 -16.27 9.83 4.50
N ARG A 62 -16.45 9.54 3.20
CA ARG A 62 -17.64 8.84 2.70
C ARG A 62 -17.78 7.45 3.30
N TYR A 63 -16.66 6.73 3.38
CA TYR A 63 -16.61 5.39 3.97
C TYR A 63 -17.01 5.39 5.44
N PHE A 64 -16.43 6.24 6.28
CA PHE A 64 -16.75 6.28 7.70
C PHE A 64 -18.19 6.75 7.96
N ALA A 65 -18.69 7.73 7.20
CA ALA A 65 -20.10 8.14 7.28
C ALA A 65 -21.09 7.02 6.88
N TRP A 66 -20.70 6.16 5.93
CA TRP A 66 -21.45 4.96 5.57
C TRP A 66 -21.34 3.89 6.67
N LEU A 67 -20.13 3.64 7.17
CA LEU A 67 -19.84 2.60 8.14
C LEU A 67 -20.57 2.85 9.47
N GLU A 68 -20.60 4.09 9.95
CA GLU A 68 -21.34 4.46 11.18
C GLU A 68 -22.83 4.06 11.09
N LYS A 69 -23.45 4.23 9.92
CA LYS A 69 -24.86 3.86 9.70
C LYS A 69 -25.05 2.35 9.60
N GLU A 70 -24.14 1.66 8.92
CA GLU A 70 -24.27 0.23 8.67
C GLU A 70 -23.83 -0.64 9.87
N ALA A 71 -22.84 -0.20 10.65
CA ALA A 71 -22.38 -0.89 11.85
C ALA A 71 -23.49 -1.05 12.89
N ALA A 72 -24.39 -0.07 13.01
CA ALA A 72 -25.57 -0.14 13.87
C ALA A 72 -26.59 -1.21 13.42
N ARG A 73 -26.63 -1.52 12.11
CA ARG A 73 -27.45 -2.62 11.56
C ARG A 73 -26.78 -3.98 11.71
N GLY A 74 -25.46 -3.98 11.86
CA GLY A 74 -24.64 -5.17 12.08
C GLY A 74 -24.62 -6.13 10.89
N THR A 75 -24.96 -5.69 9.69
CA THR A 75 -25.04 -6.52 8.46
C THR A 75 -23.74 -6.62 7.69
N GLN A 76 -22.78 -5.72 7.97
CA GLN A 76 -21.49 -5.68 7.30
C GLN A 76 -20.47 -6.57 8.01
N THR A 77 -19.50 -7.05 7.24
CA THR A 77 -18.38 -7.85 7.71
C THR A 77 -17.06 -7.17 7.36
N GLU A 78 -15.95 -7.72 7.85
CA GLU A 78 -14.61 -7.20 7.55
C GLU A 78 -14.36 -7.16 6.04
N ILE A 79 -14.71 -8.21 5.30
CA ILE A 79 -14.63 -8.28 3.83
C ILE A 79 -15.54 -7.21 3.21
N SER A 80 -16.82 -7.15 3.60
CA SER A 80 -17.75 -6.22 2.95
C SER A 80 -17.39 -4.75 3.22
N GLY A 81 -16.83 -4.45 4.39
CA GLY A 81 -16.27 -3.14 4.72
C GLY A 81 -15.07 -2.78 3.84
N ALA A 82 -14.13 -3.71 3.66
CA ALA A 82 -12.98 -3.53 2.79
C ALA A 82 -13.39 -3.29 1.32
N ASP A 83 -14.32 -4.11 0.81
CA ASP A 83 -14.87 -3.99 -0.55
C ASP A 83 -15.60 -2.66 -0.75
N GLN A 84 -16.35 -2.21 0.25
CA GLN A 84 -17.07 -0.94 0.15
C GLN A 84 -16.12 0.26 0.10
N LEU A 85 -15.04 0.25 0.89
CA LEU A 85 -14.02 1.30 0.81
C LEU A 85 -13.34 1.31 -0.55
N GLN A 86 -13.04 0.14 -1.12
CA GLN A 86 -12.51 0.06 -2.47
C GLN A 86 -13.47 0.68 -3.49
N LYS A 87 -14.77 0.37 -3.44
CA LYS A 87 -15.77 0.97 -4.33
C LYS A 87 -15.78 2.51 -4.27
N PHE A 88 -15.69 3.07 -3.06
CA PHE A 88 -15.62 4.54 -2.93
C PHE A 88 -14.35 5.14 -3.53
N ARG A 89 -13.23 4.40 -3.52
CA ARG A 89 -11.99 4.82 -4.21
C ARG A 89 -12.07 4.65 -5.72
N GLU A 90 -12.73 3.60 -6.21
CA GLU A 90 -12.95 3.35 -7.65
C GLU A 90 -13.76 4.46 -8.33
N GLU A 91 -14.57 5.20 -7.57
CA GLU A 91 -15.30 6.37 -8.06
C GLU A 91 -14.44 7.64 -8.17
N LEU A 92 -13.22 7.65 -7.61
CA LEU A 92 -12.34 8.82 -7.65
C LEU A 92 -11.59 8.88 -8.99
N ASP A 93 -11.42 10.11 -9.49
CA ASP A 93 -10.56 10.36 -10.65
C ASP A 93 -9.14 9.85 -10.41
N ASP A 94 -8.52 9.31 -11.47
CA ASP A 94 -7.17 8.76 -11.50
C ASP A 94 -6.89 7.54 -10.62
N PHE A 95 -7.90 6.92 -9.99
CA PHE A 95 -7.69 5.68 -9.24
C PHE A 95 -7.15 4.57 -10.16
N VAL A 96 -6.05 3.94 -9.74
CA VAL A 96 -5.38 2.85 -10.48
C VAL A 96 -5.63 1.50 -9.80
N GLY A 97 -5.72 1.48 -8.48
CA GLY A 97 -5.88 0.26 -7.69
C GLY A 97 -5.47 0.48 -6.24
N LEU A 98 -5.65 -0.54 -5.39
CA LEU A 98 -5.21 -0.48 -4.01
C LEU A 98 -3.68 -0.49 -3.91
N SER A 99 -3.10 0.28 -2.99
CA SER A 99 -1.65 0.25 -2.74
C SER A 99 -1.19 -0.99 -1.98
N PHE A 100 -2.10 -1.62 -1.24
CA PHE A 100 -1.96 -2.91 -0.56
C PHE A 100 -3.36 -3.47 -0.23
N SER A 101 -3.45 -4.74 0.16
CA SER A 101 -4.74 -5.31 0.58
C SER A 101 -5.25 -4.62 1.85
N THR A 102 -6.46 -4.07 1.83
CA THR A 102 -7.08 -3.44 2.99
C THR A 102 -7.10 -4.37 4.20
N ILE A 103 -6.59 -3.89 5.33
CA ILE A 103 -6.74 -4.50 6.64
C ILE A 103 -8.04 -3.93 7.22
N SER A 104 -9.10 -4.74 7.24
CA SER A 104 -10.39 -4.42 7.85
C SER A 104 -10.59 -5.44 8.95
N SER A 105 -10.61 -4.99 10.21
CA SER A 105 -10.49 -5.89 11.36
C SER A 105 -11.36 -5.46 12.54
N VAL A 106 -12.00 -6.43 13.19
CA VAL A 106 -12.91 -6.23 14.33
C VAL A 106 -12.41 -6.98 15.56
N GLY A 107 -12.45 -6.32 16.71
CA GLY A 107 -12.18 -6.94 18.01
C GLY A 107 -10.80 -7.61 18.06
N PRO A 108 -10.71 -8.92 18.39
CA PRO A 108 -9.42 -9.63 18.44
C PRO A 108 -8.62 -9.61 17.14
N ASN A 109 -9.28 -9.53 15.97
CA ASN A 109 -8.58 -9.47 14.68
C ASN A 109 -7.73 -8.20 14.55
N ALA A 110 -8.14 -7.10 15.19
CA ALA A 110 -7.41 -5.84 15.18
C ALA A 110 -6.07 -5.90 15.95
N ALA A 111 -5.83 -6.95 16.75
CA ALA A 111 -4.56 -7.18 17.42
C ALA A 111 -3.50 -7.85 16.51
N ILE A 112 -3.90 -8.33 15.32
CA ILE A 112 -3.00 -9.01 14.37
C ILE A 112 -2.49 -7.98 13.36
N VAL A 113 -1.21 -7.61 13.46
CA VAL A 113 -0.60 -6.48 12.70
C VAL A 113 -0.78 -6.59 11.19
N HIS A 114 -0.61 -7.78 10.62
CA HIS A 114 -0.81 -8.04 9.18
C HIS A 114 -2.06 -8.92 8.97
N TYR A 115 -3.16 -8.58 9.62
CA TYR A 115 -4.43 -9.26 9.42
C TYR A 115 -4.93 -9.07 7.98
N LYS A 116 -5.50 -10.13 7.42
CA LYS A 116 -6.21 -10.08 6.14
C LYS A 116 -7.50 -10.87 6.30
N PRO A 117 -8.67 -10.25 6.13
CA PRO A 117 -9.93 -10.98 6.24
C PRO A 117 -10.02 -12.05 5.15
N SER A 118 -10.54 -13.21 5.53
CA SER A 118 -10.82 -14.35 4.67
C SER A 118 -12.21 -14.87 4.94
N LEU A 119 -12.77 -15.69 4.05
CA LEU A 119 -14.13 -16.24 4.24
C LEU A 119 -14.28 -17.03 5.56
N GLU A 120 -13.18 -17.61 6.05
CA GLU A 120 -13.14 -18.36 7.31
C GLU A 120 -13.04 -17.47 8.56
N THR A 121 -12.56 -16.23 8.40
CA THR A 121 -12.24 -15.32 9.51
C THR A 121 -13.07 -14.02 9.50
N ASP A 122 -13.99 -13.89 8.54
CA ASP A 122 -14.81 -12.71 8.27
C ASP A 122 -15.77 -12.38 9.41
N ALA A 123 -15.33 -11.51 10.32
CA ALA A 123 -16.10 -11.10 11.48
C ALA A 123 -17.11 -10.00 11.12
N ARG A 124 -18.25 -9.96 11.83
CA ARG A 124 -19.26 -8.90 11.66
C ARG A 124 -18.77 -7.60 12.30
N ILE A 125 -18.93 -6.51 11.57
CA ILE A 125 -18.69 -5.17 12.10
C ILE A 125 -19.91 -4.77 12.93
N THR A 126 -19.68 -4.48 14.21
CA THR A 126 -20.74 -4.05 15.16
C THR A 126 -20.27 -2.84 15.96
N THR A 127 -21.18 -2.24 16.72
CA THR A 127 -20.88 -1.10 17.61
C THR A 127 -20.29 -1.51 18.97
N LYS A 128 -20.02 -2.80 19.20
CA LYS A 128 -19.58 -3.32 20.51
C LYS A 128 -18.07 -3.47 20.62
N ASP A 129 -17.39 -3.59 19.49
CA ASP A 129 -15.97 -3.91 19.40
C ASP A 129 -15.19 -2.81 18.69
N VAL A 130 -13.88 -2.78 18.90
CA VAL A 130 -12.99 -1.91 18.11
C VAL A 130 -13.01 -2.35 16.66
N TYR A 131 -13.11 -1.39 15.75
CA TYR A 131 -12.89 -1.59 14.32
C TYR A 131 -11.61 -0.85 13.90
N LEU A 132 -10.68 -1.55 13.27
CA LEU A 132 -9.45 -1.00 12.70
C LEU A 132 -9.46 -1.18 11.19
N CYS A 133 -9.20 -0.07 10.49
CA CYS A 133 -9.07 -0.01 9.04
C CYS A 133 -7.71 0.58 8.66
N ASP A 134 -6.85 -0.21 8.04
CA ASP A 134 -5.61 0.25 7.39
C ASP A 134 -5.71 -0.03 5.89
N SER A 135 -5.57 1.01 5.08
CA SER A 135 -5.88 0.95 3.66
C SER A 135 -5.21 2.09 2.87
N GLY A 136 -5.06 1.91 1.56
CA GLY A 136 -4.55 2.95 0.67
C GLY A 136 -4.84 2.68 -0.80
N GLY A 137 -4.75 3.75 -1.61
CA GLY A 137 -4.93 3.71 -3.06
C GLY A 137 -3.70 4.20 -3.82
N GLN A 138 -3.54 3.72 -5.05
CA GLN A 138 -2.62 4.22 -6.07
C GLN A 138 -3.38 5.11 -7.04
N TYR A 139 -2.79 6.26 -7.38
CA TYR A 139 -3.37 7.26 -8.27
C TYR A 139 -2.34 7.69 -9.32
N ARG A 140 -2.79 8.16 -10.49
CA ARG A 140 -1.91 8.69 -11.54
C ARG A 140 -1.32 10.05 -11.21
#